data_AF-A0AAP4LC44-F1
#
_entry.id   AF-A0AAP4LC44-F1
#
_cell.length_a   1.000
_cell.length_b   1.000
_cell.length_c   1.000
_cell.angle_alpha   90.00
_cell.angle_beta   90.00
_cell.angle_gamma   90.00
#
_symmetry.space_group_name_H-M   'P 1'
#
loop_
_entity.id
_entity.type
_entity.pdbx_description
1 polymer ?
#
loop_
_entity_poly.entity_id
_entity_poly.type
_entity_poly.pdbx_seq_one_letter_code
_entity_poly.pdbx_strand_id
1 'polypeptide(L)'
;MRNLVKYVGIGLLVVGLAACDNSDTKTPAQGASAESNATGQPVNLMDGKLSFSLPADMTDQSGKLGTQANNMHVYSDATGQKAVIVIVGDDTNEDLAVLTKRLEDQQRSRDPQLQVVTNKSIELKGHTLQQLDSIISAKGQTAYSSVVLGKVDGKLLTMQITLPADDQQKAQTAAENIINTLVIQ
;
A
#
# COMPACT_ATOMS: atom_id res chain seq x y z
N MET A 1 46.81 11.72 54.75
CA MET A 1 46.53 13.16 54.47
C MET A 1 45.05 13.24 54.08
N ARG A 2 44.16 13.65 54.99
CA ARG A 2 43.74 15.04 55.29
C ARG A 2 42.68 15.53 54.27
N ASN A 3 41.42 15.40 54.69
CA ASN A 3 40.24 16.27 54.57
C ASN A 3 39.99 17.07 53.28
N LEU A 4 38.72 17.10 52.84
CA LEU A 4 37.87 18.27 52.49
C LEU A 4 36.78 17.79 51.51
N VAL A 5 35.51 18.20 51.49
CA VAL A 5 34.67 19.07 52.33
C VAL A 5 33.22 18.88 51.82
N LYS A 6 32.25 19.05 52.72
CA LYS A 6 30.81 19.10 52.42
C LYS A 6 30.44 20.46 51.81
N TYR A 7 29.65 20.48 50.73
CA TYR A 7 28.77 21.59 50.33
C TYR A 7 27.47 20.96 49.82
N VAL A 8 26.33 21.12 50.50
CA VAL A 8 25.36 22.22 50.32
C VAL A 8 24.96 22.29 48.84
N GLY A 9 23.79 21.84 48.39
CA GLY A 9 22.45 22.13 48.89
C GLY A 9 21.76 23.04 47.87
N ILE A 10 20.49 22.74 47.55
CA ILE A 10 19.53 23.60 46.82
C ILE A 10 19.76 23.65 45.28
N GLY A 11 18.80 23.38 44.40
CA GLY A 11 17.37 23.19 44.57
C GLY A 11 16.75 22.56 43.33
N LEU A 12 15.66 21.85 43.59
CA LEU A 12 14.72 21.28 42.63
C LEU A 12 14.10 22.42 41.83
N LEU A 13 14.39 22.51 40.52
CA LEU A 13 13.78 23.51 39.64
C LEU A 13 12.39 23.01 39.19
N VAL A 14 11.39 23.25 40.04
CA VAL A 14 9.98 23.18 39.67
C VAL A 14 9.63 24.50 39.00
N VAL A 15 9.54 24.51 37.67
CA VAL A 15 8.82 25.56 36.95
C VAL A 15 7.45 25.02 36.60
N GLY A 16 6.51 25.26 37.51
CA GLY A 16 5.10 25.23 37.24
C GLY A 16 4.53 26.61 37.48
N LEU A 17 4.19 27.33 36.40
CA LEU A 17 3.11 28.30 36.41
C LEU A 17 2.15 27.91 35.29
N ALA A 18 1.23 27.01 35.64
CA ALA A 18 -0.07 26.97 34.99
C ALA A 18 -0.91 28.08 35.62
N ALA A 19 -1.30 29.05 34.79
CA ALA A 19 -2.49 29.86 35.02
C ALA A 19 -3.40 29.60 33.83
N CYS A 20 -4.32 28.65 34.01
CA CYS A 20 -5.60 28.59 33.32
C CYS A 20 -6.51 27.80 34.25
N ASP A 21 -7.05 28.52 35.21
CA ASP A 21 -8.31 28.20 35.86
C ASP A 21 -9.40 28.21 34.76
N ASN A 22 -9.85 27.02 34.36
CA ASN A 22 -11.27 26.78 34.16
C ASN A 22 -11.54 25.28 34.23
N SER A 23 -12.51 24.92 35.05
CA SER A 23 -12.92 23.55 35.33
C SER A 23 -13.73 23.00 34.15
N ASP A 24 -13.30 21.90 33.52
CA ASP A 24 -14.20 20.83 33.10
C ASP A 24 -13.43 19.60 32.58
N THR A 25 -14.02 18.44 32.84
CA THR A 25 -13.43 17.11 32.90
C THR A 25 -12.98 16.48 31.57
N LYS A 26 -11.96 15.59 31.67
CA LYS A 26 -11.44 14.56 30.74
C LYS A 26 -10.26 14.94 29.82
N THR A 27 -9.08 14.59 30.33
CA THR A 27 -7.90 13.98 29.68
C THR A 27 -7.87 13.98 28.14
N PRO A 28 -6.87 14.59 27.48
CA PRO A 28 -6.60 14.26 26.09
C PRO A 28 -5.98 12.87 26.07
N ALA A 29 -6.79 11.87 25.68
CA ALA A 29 -6.30 10.55 25.38
C ALA A 29 -5.25 10.68 24.27
N GLN A 30 -4.08 10.10 24.56
CA GLN A 30 -3.08 9.57 23.64
C GLN A 30 -3.50 9.71 22.18
N GLY A 31 -2.81 10.58 21.45
CA GLY A 31 -2.98 10.72 20.02
C GLY A 31 -2.94 9.35 19.37
N ALA A 32 -4.11 8.87 18.95
CA ALA A 32 -4.19 8.00 17.81
C ALA A 32 -3.52 8.80 16.70
N SER A 33 -2.31 8.40 16.33
CA SER A 33 -1.79 8.66 15.00
C SER A 33 -2.85 8.13 14.05
N ALA A 34 -3.78 9.00 13.68
CA ALA A 34 -4.42 8.93 12.40
C ALA A 34 -3.25 8.93 11.43
N GLU A 35 -2.82 7.72 11.03
CA GLU A 35 -2.00 7.55 9.85
C GLU A 35 -2.76 8.28 8.77
N SER A 36 -2.26 9.46 8.46
CA SER A 36 -2.77 10.30 7.40
C SER A 36 -2.99 9.39 6.20
N ASN A 37 -4.21 9.41 5.67
CA ASN A 37 -4.50 9.11 4.26
C ASN A 37 -3.73 10.11 3.37
N ALA A 38 -2.41 10.18 3.55
CA ALA A 38 -1.51 10.91 2.70
C ALA A 38 -1.47 10.11 1.41
N THR A 39 -2.41 10.43 0.52
CA THR A 39 -2.26 10.18 -0.91
C THR A 39 -0.85 10.65 -1.27
N GLY A 40 0.07 9.71 -1.44
CA GLY A 40 1.46 10.03 -1.68
C GLY A 40 1.69 10.34 -3.15
N GLN A 41 2.93 10.12 -3.58
CA GLN A 41 3.46 10.60 -4.85
C GLN A 41 2.58 10.17 -6.03
N PRO A 42 2.16 11.11 -6.90
CA PRO A 42 1.44 10.76 -8.12
C PRO A 42 2.40 10.04 -9.06
N VAL A 43 1.96 8.91 -9.60
CA VAL A 43 2.63 8.15 -10.65
C VAL A 43 1.89 8.38 -11.95
N ASN A 44 2.63 8.72 -13.01
CA ASN A 44 2.11 8.85 -14.36
C ASN A 44 2.85 7.89 -15.28
N LEU A 45 2.10 7.06 -15.99
CA LEU A 45 2.59 6.10 -16.97
C LEU A 45 1.90 6.34 -18.30
N MET A 46 2.41 5.71 -19.37
CA MET A 46 1.79 5.76 -20.70
C MET A 46 1.51 7.19 -21.19
N ASP A 47 2.49 8.08 -21.06
CA ASP A 47 2.36 9.50 -21.42
C ASP A 47 1.18 10.22 -20.73
N GLY A 48 0.80 9.77 -19.53
CA GLY A 48 -0.29 10.34 -18.73
C GLY A 48 -1.65 9.69 -18.94
N LYS A 49 -1.76 8.70 -19.83
CA LYS A 49 -3.00 7.92 -20.04
C LYS A 49 -3.35 7.04 -18.84
N LEU A 50 -2.37 6.74 -17.99
CA LEU A 50 -2.55 6.02 -16.74
C LEU A 50 -1.90 6.81 -15.60
N SER A 51 -2.65 7.10 -14.55
CA SER A 51 -2.10 7.66 -13.32
C SER A 51 -2.74 7.07 -12.07
N PHE A 52 -1.99 7.08 -10.97
CA PHE A 52 -2.44 6.63 -9.65
C PHE A 52 -1.55 7.23 -8.57
N SER A 53 -1.94 7.13 -7.31
CA SER A 53 -1.17 7.61 -6.17
C SER A 53 -0.68 6.45 -5.33
N LEU A 54 0.59 6.52 -4.93
CA LEU A 54 1.20 5.53 -4.04
C LEU A 54 1.29 6.06 -2.61
N PRO A 55 1.32 5.18 -1.60
CA PRO A 55 1.73 5.55 -0.25
C PRO A 55 3.10 6.25 -0.22
N ALA A 56 3.30 7.19 0.70
CA ALA A 56 4.51 8.01 0.78
C ALA A 56 5.81 7.23 1.07
N ASP A 57 5.68 6.01 1.62
CA ASP A 57 6.79 5.11 1.91
C ASP A 57 7.23 4.26 0.71
N MET A 58 6.49 4.31 -0.41
CA MET A 58 6.85 3.59 -1.63
C MET A 58 7.72 4.43 -2.56
N THR A 59 8.69 3.78 -3.19
CA THR A 59 9.64 4.39 -4.12
C THR A 59 9.78 3.55 -5.38
N ASP A 60 10.11 4.21 -6.50
CA ASP A 60 10.34 3.52 -7.76
C ASP A 60 11.61 2.65 -7.71
N GLN A 61 11.41 1.36 -7.97
CA GLN A 61 12.44 0.33 -8.07
C GLN A 61 12.58 -0.21 -9.50
N SER A 62 11.89 0.40 -10.47
CA SER A 62 12.00 0.03 -11.87
C SER A 62 13.46 0.15 -12.34
N GLY A 63 13.95 -0.85 -13.08
CA GLY A 63 15.34 -0.92 -13.55
C GLY A 63 16.38 -1.39 -12.51
N LYS A 64 16.04 -1.51 -11.22
CA LYS A 64 16.92 -2.13 -10.21
C LYS A 64 16.77 -3.64 -10.12
N LEU A 65 15.65 -4.17 -10.62
CA LEU A 65 15.29 -5.60 -10.57
C LEU A 65 15.75 -6.41 -11.80
N GLY A 66 16.57 -5.84 -12.69
CA GLY A 66 17.11 -6.50 -13.89
C GLY A 66 16.95 -5.66 -15.16
N THR A 67 17.03 -6.30 -16.32
CA THR A 67 16.73 -5.66 -17.61
C THR A 67 15.26 -5.24 -17.61
N GLN A 68 15.03 -3.95 -17.44
CA GLN A 68 13.71 -3.36 -17.45
C GLN A 68 13.06 -3.69 -18.80
N ALA A 69 12.02 -4.51 -18.79
CA ALA A 69 11.09 -4.48 -19.90
C ALA A 69 10.41 -3.11 -19.81
N ASN A 70 10.42 -2.32 -20.89
CA ASN A 70 9.88 -0.94 -20.92
C ASN A 70 8.42 -0.84 -20.42
N ASN A 71 7.74 -1.97 -20.25
CA ASN A 71 6.38 -2.09 -19.83
C ASN A 71 6.16 -2.53 -18.38
N MET A 72 7.21 -2.75 -17.59
CA MET A 72 7.09 -3.12 -16.18
C MET A 72 7.64 -2.02 -15.27
N HIS A 73 6.78 -1.54 -14.38
CA HIS A 73 7.08 -0.55 -13.36
C HIS A 73 6.89 -1.17 -11.99
N VAL A 74 7.90 -1.06 -11.12
CA VAL A 74 7.88 -1.68 -9.79
C VAL A 74 8.09 -0.58 -8.75
N TYR A 75 7.18 -0.49 -7.80
CA TYR A 75 7.26 0.41 -6.66
C TYR A 75 7.23 -0.42 -5.40
N SER A 76 8.12 -0.14 -4.45
CA SER A 76 8.10 -0.84 -3.17
C SER A 76 8.50 0.07 -2.02
N ASP A 77 8.14 -0.34 -0.81
CA ASP A 77 8.76 0.19 0.39
C ASP A 77 10.22 -0.28 0.51
N ALA A 78 10.93 0.25 1.50
CA ALA A 78 12.33 -0.09 1.74
C ALA A 78 12.55 -1.56 2.08
N THR A 79 11.56 -2.25 2.65
CA THR A 79 11.67 -3.67 3.01
C THR A 79 11.29 -4.62 1.88
N GLY A 80 10.58 -4.13 0.85
CA GLY A 80 10.03 -4.94 -0.24
C GLY A 80 8.80 -5.76 0.15
N GLN A 81 8.29 -5.59 1.38
CA GLN A 81 7.08 -6.28 1.84
C GLN A 81 5.80 -5.63 1.30
N LYS A 82 5.86 -4.34 0.96
CA LYS A 82 4.79 -3.63 0.26
C LYS A 82 5.27 -3.34 -1.15
N ALA A 83 4.53 -3.82 -2.15
CA ALA A 83 4.88 -3.62 -3.55
C ALA A 83 3.66 -3.29 -4.40
N VAL A 84 3.85 -2.44 -5.40
CA VAL A 84 2.92 -2.21 -6.51
C VAL A 84 3.69 -2.43 -7.81
N ILE A 85 3.24 -3.37 -8.62
CA ILE A 85 3.82 -3.69 -9.92
C ILE A 85 2.79 -3.36 -10.98
N VAL A 86 3.17 -2.56 -11.96
CA VAL A 86 2.33 -2.23 -13.11
C VAL A 86 2.97 -2.79 -14.37
N ILE A 87 2.25 -3.64 -15.08
CA ILE A 87 2.67 -4.25 -16.34
C ILE A 87 1.71 -3.81 -17.44
N VAL A 88 2.26 -3.32 -18.54
CA VAL A 88 1.50 -2.93 -19.74
C VAL A 88 1.81 -3.90 -20.88
N GLY A 89 0.95 -4.88 -21.07
CA GLY A 89 1.08 -5.88 -22.13
C GLY A 89 0.46 -5.46 -23.46
N ASP A 90 0.67 -6.30 -24.47
CA ASP A 90 -0.16 -6.27 -25.68
C ASP A 90 -1.63 -6.56 -25.32
N ASP A 91 -2.56 -6.08 -26.14
CA ASP A 91 -3.98 -6.37 -25.95
C ASP A 91 -4.28 -7.87 -26.14
N THR A 92 -5.46 -8.27 -25.67
CA THR A 92 -5.99 -9.61 -25.87
C THR A 92 -7.48 -9.56 -26.20
N ASN A 93 -7.94 -10.53 -26.98
CA ASN A 93 -9.36 -10.74 -27.24
C ASN A 93 -10.05 -11.51 -26.10
N GLU A 94 -9.29 -12.03 -25.13
CA GLU A 94 -9.87 -12.66 -23.94
C GLU A 94 -10.62 -11.64 -23.08
N ASP A 95 -11.70 -12.09 -22.46
CA ASP A 95 -12.44 -11.32 -21.46
C ASP A 95 -11.59 -11.18 -20.18
N LEU A 96 -11.64 -10.01 -19.54
CA LEU A 96 -10.93 -9.76 -18.30
C LEU A 96 -11.30 -10.76 -17.20
N ALA A 97 -12.56 -11.20 -17.14
CA ALA A 97 -13.00 -12.22 -16.18
C ALA A 97 -12.34 -13.59 -16.41
N VAL A 98 -12.11 -13.96 -17.68
CA VAL A 98 -11.39 -15.20 -18.03
C VAL A 98 -9.92 -15.08 -17.65
N LEU A 99 -9.32 -13.91 -17.89
CA LEU A 99 -7.93 -13.64 -17.51
C LEU A 99 -7.73 -13.72 -16.00
N THR A 100 -8.57 -13.05 -15.20
CA THR A 100 -8.44 -13.12 -13.73
C THR A 100 -8.71 -14.52 -13.20
N LYS A 101 -9.66 -15.26 -13.78
CA LYS A 101 -9.88 -16.65 -13.38
C LYS A 101 -8.64 -17.51 -13.63
N ARG A 102 -7.99 -17.35 -14.78
CA ARG A 102 -6.72 -18.03 -15.08
C ARG A 102 -5.62 -17.63 -14.10
N LEU A 103 -5.53 -16.36 -13.72
CA LEU A 103 -4.57 -15.90 -12.70
C LEU A 103 -4.85 -16.51 -11.33
N GLU A 104 -6.11 -16.60 -10.93
CA GLU A 104 -6.54 -17.25 -9.69
C GLU A 104 -6.11 -18.73 -9.68
N ASP A 105 -6.35 -19.46 -10.76
CA ASP A 105 -5.96 -20.87 -10.88
C ASP A 105 -4.43 -21.04 -10.85
N GLN A 106 -3.70 -20.12 -11.48
CA GLN A 106 -2.23 -20.08 -11.39
C GLN A 106 -1.75 -19.82 -9.96
N GLN A 107 -2.36 -18.87 -9.24
CA GLN A 107 -2.03 -18.62 -7.83
C GLN A 107 -2.31 -19.85 -6.97
N ARG A 108 -3.47 -20.49 -7.13
CA ARG A 108 -3.85 -21.68 -6.36
C ARG A 108 -2.95 -22.89 -6.64
N SER A 109 -2.43 -23.01 -7.86
CA SER A 109 -1.45 -24.06 -8.18
C SER A 109 -0.12 -23.90 -7.43
N ARG A 110 0.25 -22.67 -7.06
CA ARG A 110 1.47 -22.34 -6.33
C ARG A 110 1.24 -22.32 -4.82
N ASP A 111 0.05 -21.91 -4.41
CA ASP A 111 -0.40 -21.85 -3.03
C ASP A 111 -1.75 -22.59 -2.88
N PRO A 112 -1.71 -23.87 -2.47
CA PRO A 112 -2.93 -24.65 -2.21
C PRO A 112 -3.81 -24.08 -1.09
N GLN A 113 -3.29 -23.16 -0.26
CA GLN A 113 -4.02 -22.49 0.82
C GLN A 113 -4.53 -21.11 0.42
N LEU A 114 -4.46 -20.76 -0.87
CA LEU A 114 -4.96 -19.50 -1.42
C LEU A 114 -6.39 -19.22 -0.97
N GLN A 115 -6.61 -18.08 -0.32
CA GLN A 115 -7.95 -17.60 0.03
C GLN A 115 -8.34 -16.50 -0.93
N VAL A 116 -9.34 -16.73 -1.77
CA VAL A 116 -9.87 -15.69 -2.65
C VAL A 116 -10.83 -14.83 -1.85
N VAL A 117 -10.54 -13.53 -1.77
CA VAL A 117 -11.36 -12.53 -1.07
C VAL A 117 -12.39 -11.95 -2.03
N THR A 118 -11.98 -11.62 -3.27
CA THR A 118 -12.90 -11.17 -4.32
C THR A 118 -12.38 -11.54 -5.70
N ASN A 119 -13.29 -11.75 -6.65
CA ASN A 119 -12.99 -11.83 -8.08
C ASN A 119 -14.20 -11.25 -8.81
N LYS A 120 -14.16 -9.97 -9.14
CA LYS A 120 -15.33 -9.23 -9.65
C LYS A 120 -14.94 -8.15 -10.63
N SER A 121 -15.93 -7.76 -11.44
CA SER A 121 -15.85 -6.55 -12.23
C SER A 121 -16.01 -5.32 -11.33
N ILE A 122 -15.24 -4.29 -11.60
CA ILE A 122 -15.33 -2.98 -10.96
C ILE A 122 -15.42 -1.89 -12.02
N GLU A 123 -16.17 -0.84 -11.71
CA GLU A 123 -16.26 0.34 -12.56
C GLU A 123 -15.44 1.46 -11.93
N LEU A 124 -14.41 1.93 -12.63
CA LEU A 124 -13.57 3.01 -12.16
C LEU A 124 -13.51 4.13 -13.20
N LYS A 125 -14.11 5.27 -12.85
CA LYS A 125 -14.10 6.49 -13.69
C LYS A 125 -14.56 6.24 -15.14
N GLY A 126 -15.52 5.34 -15.35
CA GLY A 126 -16.07 5.00 -16.66
C GLY A 126 -15.35 3.86 -17.39
N HIS A 127 -14.37 3.23 -16.76
CA HIS A 127 -13.69 2.05 -17.28
C HIS A 127 -14.05 0.81 -16.46
N THR A 128 -14.50 -0.23 -17.16
CA THR A 128 -14.66 -1.57 -16.58
C THR A 128 -13.30 -2.23 -16.41
N LEU A 129 -12.98 -2.62 -15.18
CA LEU A 129 -11.79 -3.37 -14.80
C LEU A 129 -12.21 -4.67 -14.12
N GLN A 130 -11.29 -5.62 -13.97
CA GLN A 130 -11.51 -6.84 -13.22
C GLN A 130 -10.52 -6.92 -12.06
N GLN A 131 -11.03 -7.05 -10.84
CA GLN A 131 -10.24 -7.12 -9.62
C GLN A 131 -10.29 -8.53 -9.03
N LEU A 132 -9.11 -9.09 -8.72
CA LEU A 132 -8.90 -10.33 -8.01
C LEU A 132 -8.11 -10.04 -6.74
N ASP A 133 -8.74 -10.20 -5.59
CA ASP A 133 -8.09 -10.10 -4.29
C ASP A 133 -7.94 -11.48 -3.66
N SER A 134 -6.77 -11.74 -3.09
CA SER A 134 -6.44 -12.99 -2.45
C SER A 134 -5.53 -12.79 -1.23
N ILE A 135 -5.61 -13.73 -0.29
CA ILE A 135 -4.57 -13.93 0.72
C ILE A 135 -3.69 -15.07 0.23
N ILE A 136 -2.42 -14.76 0.00
CA ILE A 136 -1.39 -15.70 -0.40
C ILE A 136 -0.52 -16.05 0.81
N SER A 137 -0.12 -17.31 0.90
CA SER A 137 0.78 -17.83 1.92
C SER A 137 2.02 -18.43 1.26
N ALA A 138 3.20 -17.88 1.58
CA ALA A 138 4.47 -18.40 1.09
C ALA A 138 5.49 -18.43 2.21
N LYS A 139 6.11 -19.60 2.44
CA LYS A 139 7.19 -19.79 3.43
C LYS A 139 6.85 -19.28 4.84
N GLY A 140 5.58 -19.39 5.25
CA GLY A 140 5.10 -18.95 6.56
C GLY A 140 4.80 -17.45 6.67
N GLN A 141 4.90 -16.69 5.57
CA GLN A 141 4.45 -15.30 5.49
C GLN A 141 3.13 -15.23 4.72
N THR A 142 2.19 -14.44 5.23
CA THR A 142 0.93 -14.14 4.58
C THR A 142 0.97 -12.74 3.99
N ALA A 143 0.48 -12.62 2.75
CA ALA A 143 0.34 -11.34 2.10
C ALA A 143 -1.05 -11.20 1.49
N TYR A 144 -1.57 -9.98 1.54
CA TYR A 144 -2.75 -9.57 0.81
C TYR A 144 -2.29 -9.19 -0.59
N SER A 145 -2.89 -9.82 -1.59
CA SER A 145 -2.62 -9.60 -3.00
C SER A 145 -3.88 -9.05 -3.65
N SER A 146 -3.78 -7.92 -4.35
CA SER A 146 -4.83 -7.40 -5.21
C SER A 146 -4.31 -7.26 -6.63
N VAL A 147 -4.97 -7.89 -7.59
CA VAL A 147 -4.63 -7.79 -9.01
C VAL A 147 -5.79 -7.14 -9.74
N VAL A 148 -5.52 -6.01 -10.39
CA VAL A 148 -6.48 -5.30 -11.23
C VAL A 148 -6.05 -5.43 -12.69
N LEU A 149 -6.95 -5.96 -13.53
CA LEU A 149 -6.80 -6.03 -14.98
C LEU A 149 -7.69 -5.00 -15.65
N GLY A 150 -7.18 -4.37 -16.70
CA GLY A 150 -7.93 -3.41 -17.52
C GLY A 150 -7.44 -3.37 -18.95
N LYS A 151 -8.26 -2.84 -19.85
CA LYS A 151 -7.83 -2.51 -21.22
C LYS A 151 -7.72 -1.01 -21.35
N VAL A 152 -6.53 -0.51 -21.68
CA VAL A 152 -6.23 0.92 -21.80
C VAL A 152 -5.52 1.14 -23.13
N ASP A 153 -6.08 1.97 -24.01
CA ASP A 153 -5.44 2.36 -25.29
C ASP A 153 -5.00 1.14 -26.15
N GLY A 154 -5.81 0.09 -26.20
CA GLY A 154 -5.48 -1.15 -26.91
C GLY A 154 -4.28 -1.90 -26.31
N LYS A 155 -4.14 -1.84 -24.98
CA LYS A 155 -3.14 -2.57 -24.19
C LYS A 155 -3.78 -3.21 -22.98
N LEU A 156 -3.25 -4.35 -22.55
CA LEU A 156 -3.65 -5.00 -21.31
C LEU A 156 -2.86 -4.40 -20.14
N LEU A 157 -3.54 -3.66 -19.28
CA LEU A 157 -3.03 -3.20 -17.99
C LEU A 157 -3.17 -4.32 -16.96
N THR A 158 -2.09 -4.57 -16.23
CA THR A 158 -2.09 -5.41 -15.02
C THR A 158 -1.44 -4.63 -13.89
N MET A 159 -2.20 -4.30 -12.84
CA MET A 159 -1.68 -3.73 -11.60
C MET A 159 -1.73 -4.80 -10.52
N GLN A 160 -0.59 -5.12 -9.91
CA GLN A 160 -0.47 -6.07 -8.82
C GLN A 160 -0.04 -5.32 -7.57
N ILE A 161 -0.81 -5.44 -6.49
CA ILE A 161 -0.55 -4.84 -5.20
C ILE A 161 -0.31 -5.98 -4.22
N THR A 162 0.81 -5.94 -3.50
CA THR A 162 1.14 -6.91 -2.46
C THR A 162 1.42 -6.16 -1.16
N LEU A 163 0.75 -6.55 -0.09
CA LEU A 163 0.86 -5.92 1.22
C LEU A 163 0.94 -7.01 2.31
N PRO A 164 1.62 -6.77 3.44
CA PRO A 164 1.57 -7.67 4.59
C PRO A 164 0.13 -7.91 5.05
N ALA A 165 -0.22 -9.16 5.35
CA ALA A 165 -1.57 -9.54 5.80
C ALA A 165 -1.66 -9.80 7.31
N ASP A 166 -0.80 -9.18 8.14
CA ASP A 166 -0.92 -9.24 9.61
C ASP A 166 -2.28 -8.69 10.08
N ASP A 167 -2.74 -7.64 9.41
CA ASP A 167 -4.09 -7.09 9.51
C ASP A 167 -4.71 -7.04 8.11
N GLN A 168 -5.55 -8.04 7.82
CA GLN A 168 -6.21 -8.17 6.52
C GLN A 168 -7.06 -6.95 6.16
N GLN A 169 -7.78 -6.38 7.12
CA GLN A 169 -8.68 -5.25 6.85
C GLN A 169 -7.88 -3.99 6.52
N LYS A 170 -6.78 -3.76 7.25
CA LYS A 170 -5.85 -2.67 6.95
C LYS A 170 -5.21 -2.84 5.57
N ALA A 171 -4.76 -4.04 5.23
CA ALA A 171 -4.17 -4.33 3.94
C ALA A 171 -5.16 -4.13 2.78
N GLN A 172 -6.39 -4.64 2.93
CA GLN A 172 -7.46 -4.43 1.94
C GLN A 172 -7.76 -2.94 1.74
N THR A 173 -7.94 -2.19 2.83
CA THR A 173 -8.22 -0.75 2.76
C THR A 173 -7.09 0.00 2.06
N ALA A 174 -5.83 -0.35 2.35
CA ALA A 174 -4.68 0.27 1.69
C ALA A 174 -4.63 -0.05 0.18
N ALA A 175 -4.93 -1.28 -0.22
CA ALA A 175 -5.02 -1.65 -1.63
C ALA A 175 -6.16 -0.91 -2.35
N GLU A 176 -7.35 -0.88 -1.75
CA GLU A 176 -8.51 -0.15 -2.28
C GLU A 176 -8.22 1.36 -2.42
N ASN A 177 -7.51 1.96 -1.46
CA ASN A 177 -7.09 3.36 -1.55
C ASN A 177 -6.18 3.64 -2.75
N ILE A 178 -5.26 2.73 -3.08
CA ILE A 178 -4.42 2.84 -4.28
C ILE A 178 -5.30 2.70 -5.53
N ILE A 179 -6.14 1.66 -5.59
CA ILE A 179 -7.01 1.38 -6.75
C ILE A 179 -7.97 2.55 -7.03
N ASN A 180 -8.58 3.13 -6.00
CA ASN A 180 -9.50 4.26 -6.14
C ASN A 180 -8.84 5.53 -6.71
N THR A 181 -7.52 5.66 -6.58
CA THR A 181 -6.78 6.78 -7.17
C THR A 181 -6.55 6.62 -8.66
N LEU A 182 -6.69 5.41 -9.21
CA LEU A 182 -6.38 5.11 -10.59
C LEU A 182 -7.26 5.92 -11.56
N VAL A 183 -6.62 6.62 -12.49
CA VAL A 183 -7.25 7.39 -13.57
C VAL A 183 -6.74 6.80 -14.88
N ILE A 184 -7.69 6.49 -15.76
CA ILE A 184 -7.46 6.10 -17.15
C ILE A 184 -8.07 7.22 -18.00
N GLN A 185 -7.36 7.65 -19.05
CA GLN A 185 -7.83 8.66 -20.01
C GLN A 185 -8.21 8.03 -21.35
#